data_AF-A0A7C5BIP5-F1
#
_entry.id   AF-A0A7C5BIP5-F1
#
_cell.length_a   1.000
_cell.length_b   1.000
_cell.length_c   1.000
_cell.angle_alpha   90.00
_cell.angle_beta   90.00
_cell.angle_gamma   90.00
#
_symmetry.space_group_name_H-M   'P 1'
#
loop_
_entity.id
_entity.type
_entity.pdbx_description
1 polymer ?
#
loop_
_entity_poly.entity_id
_entity_poly.type
_entity_poly.pdbx_seq_one_letter_code
_entity_poly.pdbx_strand_id
1 'polypeptide(L)'
;VLHKTDIGGVKLNITSSDDVEKAFDDIVSNVRKSMANARIDGVVLQEMISDGLETIIGTVNDPTFGPTVMFGMGGITVQVLKDVSFRVAPVCKSDALDMIEETLAGKLMKEFRGRGPLDEDSVADAIVRFSWLAYNHPEIKSIDANPMIVGVHGSTVVDARILL
;
A
#
# COMPACT_ATOMS: atom_id res chain seq x y z
N VAL A 1 -17.38 -0.59 -0.73
CA VAL A 1 -17.21 0.28 0.45
C VAL A 1 -15.95 1.09 0.28
N LEU A 2 -16.07 2.36 -0.12
CA LEU A 2 -14.96 3.32 -0.15
C LEU A 2 -14.96 3.99 1.23
N HIS A 3 -13.85 4.00 1.96
CA HIS A 3 -13.76 4.37 3.40
C HIS A 3 -14.25 3.30 4.40
N LYS A 4 -13.68 2.09 4.30
CA LYS A 4 -13.97 0.95 5.20
C LYS A 4 -13.78 1.31 6.68
N THR A 5 -12.73 2.05 7.02
CA THR A 5 -12.41 2.43 8.41
C THR A 5 -13.47 3.35 9.02
N ASP A 6 -13.99 4.33 8.26
CA ASP A 6 -14.93 5.34 8.76
C ASP A 6 -16.27 4.74 9.20
N ILE A 7 -16.64 3.61 8.60
CA ILE A 7 -17.84 2.87 8.96
C ILE A 7 -17.56 1.70 9.92
N GLY A 8 -16.36 1.63 10.52
CA GLY A 8 -15.98 0.54 11.42
C GLY A 8 -15.87 -0.82 10.72
N GLY A 9 -15.58 -0.83 9.41
CA GLY A 9 -15.38 -2.01 8.60
C GLY A 9 -13.96 -2.60 8.65
N VAL A 10 -13.10 -2.06 9.53
CA VAL A 10 -11.74 -2.55 9.80
C VAL A 10 -11.56 -2.64 11.32
N LYS A 11 -11.00 -3.76 11.79
CA LYS A 11 -10.64 -3.99 13.19
C LYS A 11 -9.19 -4.46 13.24
N LEU A 12 -8.39 -3.85 14.11
CA LEU A 12 -6.95 -4.10 14.25
C LEU A 12 -6.66 -4.73 15.63
N ASN A 13 -5.44 -5.25 15.81
CA ASN A 13 -4.97 -5.83 17.07
C ASN A 13 -5.83 -6.99 17.58
N ILE A 14 -6.18 -7.91 16.68
CA ILE A 14 -6.91 -9.14 17.00
C ILE A 14 -5.92 -10.16 17.56
N THR A 15 -6.10 -10.59 18.81
CA THR A 15 -5.11 -11.42 19.53
C THR A 15 -5.63 -12.77 19.99
N SER A 16 -6.91 -13.06 19.75
CA SER A 16 -7.57 -14.30 20.17
C SER A 16 -8.71 -14.69 19.23
N SER A 17 -9.17 -15.94 19.32
CA SER A 17 -10.36 -16.41 18.59
C SER A 17 -11.61 -15.60 18.94
N ASP A 18 -11.76 -15.26 20.23
CA ASP A 18 -12.90 -14.48 20.71
C ASP A 18 -12.88 -13.06 20.13
N ASP A 19 -11.70 -12.48 19.93
CA ASP A 19 -11.56 -11.18 19.25
C ASP A 19 -11.96 -11.28 17.78
N VAL A 20 -11.63 -12.38 17.10
CA VAL A 20 -12.03 -12.61 15.69
C VAL A 20 -13.54 -12.64 15.57
N GLU A 21 -14.23 -13.42 16.42
CA GLU A 21 -15.69 -13.53 16.39
C GLU A 21 -16.36 -12.17 16.63
N LYS A 22 -15.93 -11.45 17.67
CA LYS A 22 -16.46 -10.12 17.98
C LYS A 22 -16.19 -9.12 16.85
N ALA A 23 -14.99 -9.13 16.29
CA ALA A 23 -14.62 -8.23 15.20
C ALA A 23 -15.45 -8.50 13.94
N PHE A 24 -15.71 -9.77 13.62
CA PHE A 24 -16.56 -10.16 12.50
C PHE A 24 -17.98 -9.62 12.66
N ASP A 25 -18.61 -9.87 13.81
CA ASP A 25 -19.98 -9.44 14.08
C ASP A 25 -20.11 -7.90 14.06
N ASP A 26 -19.14 -7.20 14.66
CA ASP A 26 -19.07 -5.74 14.65
C ASP A 26 -18.98 -5.19 13.23
N ILE A 27 -18.05 -5.70 12.42
CA ILE A 27 -17.83 -5.25 11.05
C ILE A 27 -19.11 -5.44 10.23
N VAL A 28 -19.70 -6.63 10.26
CA VAL A 28 -20.91 -6.95 9.50
C VAL A 28 -22.08 -6.07 9.95
N SER A 29 -22.25 -5.89 11.26
CA SER A 29 -23.30 -5.04 11.83
C SER A 29 -23.16 -3.58 11.40
N ASN A 30 -21.94 -3.03 11.49
CA ASN A 30 -21.68 -1.64 11.12
C ASN A 30 -21.88 -1.40 9.62
N VAL A 31 -21.36 -2.30 8.76
CA VAL A 31 -21.53 -2.19 7.32
C VAL A 31 -23.01 -2.23 6.93
N ARG A 32 -23.81 -3.13 7.52
CA ARG A 32 -25.25 -3.21 7.25
C ARG A 32 -26.02 -1.97 7.72
N LYS A 33 -25.61 -1.36 8.84
CA LYS A 33 -26.21 -0.11 9.34
C LYS A 33 -25.89 1.07 8.42
N SER A 34 -24.64 1.19 7.98
CA SER A 34 -24.19 2.31 7.14
C SER A 34 -24.61 2.16 5.68
N MET A 35 -24.73 0.92 5.18
CA MET A 35 -25.11 0.60 3.81
C MET A 35 -26.00 -0.64 3.78
N ALA A 36 -27.31 -0.42 3.93
CA ALA A 36 -28.31 -1.50 3.99
C ALA A 36 -28.28 -2.46 2.78
N ASN A 37 -27.90 -1.94 1.60
CA ASN A 37 -27.85 -2.72 0.36
C ASN A 37 -26.46 -3.32 0.06
N ALA A 38 -25.50 -3.21 0.98
CA ALA A 38 -24.17 -3.78 0.78
C ALA A 38 -24.24 -5.30 0.76
N ARG A 39 -23.76 -5.90 -0.33
CA ARG A 39 -23.47 -7.33 -0.39
C ARG A 39 -22.15 -7.59 0.34
N ILE A 40 -22.18 -8.49 1.32
CA ILE A 40 -21.01 -8.90 2.11
C ILE A 40 -20.75 -10.37 1.81
N ASP A 41 -19.68 -10.67 1.06
CA ASP A 41 -19.27 -12.04 0.77
C ASP A 41 -18.45 -12.66 1.92
N GLY A 42 -17.82 -11.83 2.75
CA GLY A 42 -17.06 -12.24 3.92
C GLY A 42 -16.24 -11.11 4.52
N VAL A 43 -15.40 -11.44 5.51
CA VAL A 43 -14.42 -10.54 6.12
C VAL A 43 -13.05 -11.20 5.98
N VAL A 44 -12.05 -10.44 5.55
CA VAL A 44 -10.68 -10.94 5.38
C VAL A 44 -9.92 -10.80 6.70
N LEU A 45 -9.40 -11.91 7.21
CA LEU A 45 -8.46 -11.92 8.33
C LEU A 45 -7.03 -11.88 7.78
N GLN A 46 -6.21 -10.96 8.28
CA GLN A 46 -4.83 -10.78 7.86
C GLN A 46 -3.91 -10.68 9.08
N GLU A 47 -2.64 -11.03 8.90
CA GLU A 47 -1.60 -10.78 9.90
C GLU A 47 -1.48 -9.28 10.16
N MET A 48 -1.30 -8.90 11.42
CA MET A 48 -1.08 -7.51 11.81
C MET A 48 0.40 -7.17 11.66
N ILE A 49 0.72 -6.25 10.74
CA ILE A 49 2.07 -5.70 10.60
C ILE A 49 2.13 -4.39 11.39
N SER A 50 2.86 -4.38 12.51
CA SER A 50 2.95 -3.24 13.44
C SER A 50 4.21 -2.39 13.29
N ASP A 51 5.26 -2.92 12.67
CA ASP A 51 6.58 -2.31 12.66
C ASP A 51 7.11 -2.11 11.24
N GLY A 52 7.60 -0.90 10.96
CA GLY A 52 8.14 -0.57 9.65
C GLY A 52 7.99 0.89 9.29
N LEU A 53 8.45 1.25 8.09
CA LEU A 53 8.15 2.53 7.47
C LEU A 53 6.96 2.35 6.53
N GLU A 54 5.92 3.17 6.70
CA GLU A 54 4.81 3.21 5.75
C GLU A 54 5.22 3.94 4.47
N THR A 55 5.03 3.28 3.34
CA THR A 55 5.31 3.75 1.99
C THR A 55 4.10 3.51 1.08
N ILE A 56 4.13 4.05 -0.12
CA ILE A 56 3.11 3.85 -1.14
C ILE A 56 3.78 3.46 -2.47
N ILE A 57 3.19 2.49 -3.17
CA ILE A 57 3.44 2.25 -4.59
C ILE A 57 2.13 2.45 -5.33
N GLY A 58 2.16 3.31 -6.34
CA GLY A 58 1.02 3.58 -7.20
C GLY A 58 1.34 3.32 -8.65
N THR A 59 0.32 2.98 -9.45
CA THR A 59 0.42 3.00 -10.90
C THR A 59 -0.76 3.77 -11.50
N VAL A 60 -0.51 4.44 -12.62
CA VAL A 60 -1.54 5.17 -13.37
C VAL A 60 -1.19 5.12 -14.85
N ASN A 61 -2.20 5.12 -15.72
CA ASN A 61 -2.01 5.37 -17.14
C ASN A 61 -2.03 6.88 -17.40
N ASP A 62 -0.85 7.48 -17.53
CA ASP A 62 -0.71 8.88 -17.93
C ASP A 62 -1.18 9.06 -19.39
N PRO A 63 -1.96 10.11 -19.72
CA PRO A 63 -2.46 10.31 -21.08
C PRO A 63 -1.37 10.57 -22.13
N THR A 64 -0.20 11.04 -21.71
CA THR A 64 0.91 11.39 -22.60
C THR A 64 1.96 10.26 -22.64
N PHE A 65 2.30 9.71 -21.48
CA PHE A 65 3.41 8.78 -21.33
C PHE A 65 2.98 7.32 -21.21
N GLY A 66 1.69 7.04 -20.99
CA GLY A 66 1.17 5.70 -20.76
C GLY A 66 1.41 5.21 -19.32
N PRO A 67 1.53 3.88 -19.11
CA PRO A 67 1.72 3.30 -17.79
C PRO A 67 2.90 3.96 -17.05
N THR A 68 2.64 4.45 -15.85
CA THR A 68 3.59 5.17 -15.01
C THR A 68 3.51 4.61 -13.59
N VAL A 69 4.66 4.37 -12.97
CA VAL A 69 4.79 3.93 -11.57
C VAL A 69 5.21 5.11 -10.69
N MET A 70 4.66 5.14 -9.48
CA MET A 70 4.92 6.12 -8.44
C MET A 70 5.40 5.40 -7.18
N PHE A 71 6.43 5.95 -6.53
CA PHE A 71 6.84 5.55 -5.19
C PHE A 71 6.91 6.76 -4.27
N GLY A 72 6.62 6.58 -2.97
CA GLY A 72 6.74 7.65 -1.99
C GLY A 72 6.48 7.21 -0.56
N MET A 73 6.55 8.18 0.36
CA MET A 73 6.17 7.96 1.76
C MET A 73 4.67 7.76 1.91
N GLY A 74 4.23 6.81 2.74
CA GLY A 74 2.83 6.47 2.96
C GLY A 74 2.15 7.34 4.04
N GLY A 75 0.87 7.03 4.32
CA GLY A 75 0.08 7.69 5.35
C GLY A 75 -0.49 9.06 4.95
N ILE A 76 -1.08 9.77 5.91
CA ILE A 76 -1.74 11.08 5.69
C ILE A 76 -0.80 12.17 5.14
N THR A 77 0.51 11.92 5.22
CA THR A 77 1.56 12.88 4.88
C THR A 77 1.79 13.00 3.37
N VAL A 78 1.36 12.00 2.57
CA VAL A 78 1.48 11.99 1.09
C VAL A 78 0.95 13.29 0.47
N GLN A 79 -0.23 13.75 0.91
CA GLN A 79 -0.91 14.92 0.34
C GLN A 79 -0.23 16.25 0.71
N VAL A 80 0.55 16.28 1.80
CA VAL A 80 1.11 17.51 2.36
C VAL A 80 2.56 17.72 1.92
N LEU A 81 3.37 16.66 1.87
CA LEU A 81 4.82 16.77 1.60
C LEU A 81 5.21 16.58 0.14
N LYS A 82 4.31 16.08 -0.73
CA LYS A 82 4.61 15.74 -2.13
C LYS A 82 5.87 14.88 -2.29
N ASP A 83 6.13 14.00 -1.33
CA ASP A 83 7.29 13.12 -1.28
C ASP A 83 7.09 11.90 -2.18
N VAL A 84 7.18 12.11 -3.49
CA VAL A 84 6.93 11.10 -4.50
C VAL A 84 7.91 11.21 -5.67
N SER A 85 8.27 10.07 -6.24
CA SER A 85 9.01 9.95 -7.50
C SER A 85 8.18 9.19 -8.53
N PHE A 86 8.38 9.49 -9.80
CA PHE A 86 7.64 8.89 -10.91
C PHE A 86 8.61 8.38 -11.97
N ARG A 87 8.24 7.28 -12.63
CA ARG A 87 8.90 6.77 -13.84
C ARG A 87 7.87 6.14 -14.78
N VAL A 88 8.11 6.29 -16.08
CA VAL A 88 7.34 5.58 -17.11
C VAL A 88 7.67 4.09 -17.02
N ALA A 89 6.65 3.25 -17.00
CA ALA A 89 6.80 1.81 -16.90
C ALA A 89 7.04 1.17 -18.28
N PRO A 90 7.71 0.00 -18.34
CA PRO A 90 8.28 -0.73 -17.21
C PRO A 90 9.64 -0.14 -16.78
N VAL A 91 9.99 -0.32 -15.52
CA VAL A 91 11.27 0.15 -14.97
C VAL A 91 12.17 -1.03 -14.62
N CYS A 92 13.49 -0.82 -14.66
CA CYS A 92 14.46 -1.80 -14.18
C CYS A 92 14.86 -1.51 -12.72
N LYS A 93 15.65 -2.41 -12.11
CA LYS A 93 16.04 -2.28 -10.70
C LYS A 93 16.80 -0.96 -10.41
N SER A 94 17.67 -0.51 -11.32
CA SER A 94 18.40 0.75 -11.11
C SER A 94 17.46 1.96 -11.11
N ASP A 95 16.48 2.00 -12.01
CA ASP A 95 15.47 3.07 -12.02
C ASP A 95 14.68 3.09 -10.70
N ALA A 96 14.34 1.92 -10.16
CA ALA A 96 13.62 1.79 -8.91
C ALA A 96 14.45 2.26 -7.70
N LEU A 97 15.76 1.96 -7.68
CA LEU A 97 16.67 2.47 -6.64
C LEU A 97 16.81 4.00 -6.72
N ASP A 98 16.94 4.56 -7.93
CA ASP A 98 16.97 6.01 -8.13
C ASP A 98 15.66 6.67 -7.65
N MET A 99 14.51 6.06 -7.97
CA MET A 99 13.20 6.50 -7.48
C MET A 99 13.13 6.53 -5.95
N ILE A 100 13.70 5.52 -5.29
CA ILE A 100 13.72 5.45 -3.83
C ILE A 100 14.58 6.58 -3.26
N GLU A 101 15.79 6.77 -3.78
CA GLU A 101 16.74 7.77 -3.30
C GLU A 101 16.24 9.23 -3.43
N GLU A 102 15.40 9.49 -4.43
CA GLU A 102 14.74 10.80 -4.64
C GLU A 102 13.78 11.21 -3.52
N THR A 103 13.33 10.26 -2.70
CA THR A 103 12.28 10.47 -1.67
C THR A 103 12.85 10.60 -0.25
N LEU A 104 12.09 11.25 0.63
CA LEU A 104 12.30 11.23 2.07
C LEU A 104 12.11 9.81 2.63
N ALA A 105 11.17 9.03 2.07
CA ALA A 105 11.04 7.61 2.41
C ALA A 105 12.37 6.85 2.24
N GLY A 106 13.05 7.02 1.10
CA GLY A 106 14.39 6.44 0.87
C GLY A 106 15.41 6.87 1.92
N LYS A 107 15.42 8.16 2.29
CA LYS A 107 16.32 8.67 3.34
C LYS A 107 16.00 8.08 4.72
N LEU A 108 14.73 7.81 5.02
CA LEU A 108 14.29 7.20 6.29
C LEU A 108 14.50 5.68 6.34
N MET A 109 14.62 5.02 5.18
CA MET A 109 15.02 3.60 5.10
C MET A 109 16.50 3.40 5.41
N LYS A 110 17.34 4.41 5.15
CA LYS A 110 18.73 4.45 5.63
C LYS A 110 18.75 4.58 7.16
N GLU A 111 19.85 4.19 7.80
CA GLU A 111 19.97 4.16 9.27
C GLU A 111 19.41 5.41 9.94
N PHE A 112 18.38 5.24 10.76
CA PHE A 112 17.69 6.34 11.43
C PHE A 112 17.59 6.07 12.93
N ARG A 113 18.19 6.96 13.74
CA ARG A 113 18.13 6.95 15.21
C ARG A 113 18.50 5.60 15.86
N GLY A 114 19.52 4.92 15.34
CA GLY A 114 20.01 3.64 15.89
C GLY A 114 19.21 2.40 15.47
N ARG A 115 18.19 2.56 14.62
CA ARG A 115 17.59 1.47 13.85
C ARG A 115 18.50 1.16 12.66
N GLY A 116 18.81 -0.12 12.45
CA GLY A 116 19.50 -0.58 11.24
C GLY A 116 18.71 -0.26 9.97
N PRO A 117 19.32 -0.38 8.78
CA PRO A 117 18.66 -0.07 7.52
C PRO A 117 17.43 -0.97 7.29
N LEU A 118 16.42 -0.42 6.63
CA LEU A 118 15.29 -1.18 6.11
C LEU A 118 15.66 -1.88 4.79
N ASP A 119 14.86 -2.86 4.40
CA ASP A 119 15.10 -3.65 3.19
C ASP A 119 14.71 -2.89 1.92
N GLU A 120 15.59 -1.97 1.51
CA GLU A 120 15.45 -1.16 0.29
C GLU A 120 15.33 -2.03 -0.98
N ASP A 121 16.03 -3.16 -1.02
CA ASP A 121 16.02 -4.08 -2.16
C ASP A 121 14.62 -4.68 -2.38
N SER A 122 13.89 -4.98 -1.30
CA SER A 122 12.50 -5.46 -1.40
C SER A 122 11.55 -4.41 -2.00
N VAL A 123 11.79 -3.13 -1.71
CA VAL A 123 11.01 -2.01 -2.27
C VAL A 123 11.30 -1.86 -3.75
N ALA A 124 12.58 -1.94 -4.14
CA ALA A 124 12.97 -1.88 -5.55
C ALA A 124 12.34 -3.02 -6.36
N ASP A 125 12.34 -4.25 -5.83
CA ASP A 125 11.68 -5.41 -6.47
C ASP A 125 10.16 -5.17 -6.61
N ALA A 126 9.51 -4.63 -5.58
CA ALA A 126 8.10 -4.27 -5.63
C ALA A 126 7.81 -3.23 -6.73
N ILE A 127 8.55 -2.13 -6.78
CA ILE A 127 8.39 -1.08 -7.81
C ILE A 127 8.50 -1.68 -9.22
N VAL A 128 9.54 -2.50 -9.46
CA VAL A 128 9.75 -3.17 -10.75
C VAL A 128 8.53 -4.03 -11.11
N ARG A 129 8.05 -4.87 -10.18
CA ARG A 129 6.88 -5.75 -10.41
C ARG A 129 5.60 -4.97 -10.68
N PHE A 130 5.33 -3.91 -9.93
CA PHE A 130 4.14 -3.06 -10.17
C PHE A 130 4.23 -2.36 -11.53
N SER A 131 5.42 -1.92 -11.94
CA SER A 131 5.61 -1.33 -13.27
C SER A 131 5.31 -2.33 -14.40
N TRP A 132 5.77 -3.58 -14.27
CA TRP A 132 5.47 -4.65 -15.23
C TRP A 132 3.99 -5.04 -15.21
N LEU A 133 3.36 -5.07 -14.04
CA LEU A 133 1.94 -5.35 -13.91
C LEU A 133 1.11 -4.30 -14.65
N ALA A 134 1.38 -3.02 -14.45
CA ALA A 134 0.70 -1.94 -15.16
C ALA A 134 0.96 -1.96 -16.68
N TYR A 135 2.20 -2.26 -17.09
CA TYR A 135 2.56 -2.31 -18.50
C TYR A 135 1.90 -3.49 -19.25
N ASN A 136 1.86 -4.68 -18.64
CA ASN A 136 1.33 -5.89 -19.28
C ASN A 136 -0.20 -5.97 -19.25
N HIS A 137 -0.86 -5.21 -18.38
CA HIS A 137 -2.31 -5.24 -18.19
C HIS A 137 -2.93 -3.86 -18.42
N PRO A 138 -3.14 -3.45 -19.68
CA PRO A 138 -3.70 -2.13 -20.00
C PRO A 138 -5.14 -1.95 -19.50
N GLU A 139 -5.85 -3.03 -19.15
CA GLU A 139 -7.13 -2.99 -18.47
C GLU A 139 -7.04 -2.42 -17.04
N ILE A 140 -5.86 -2.42 -16.42
CA ILE A 140 -5.65 -1.80 -15.12
C ILE A 140 -5.45 -0.29 -15.35
N LYS A 141 -6.43 0.51 -14.94
CA LYS A 141 -6.36 1.98 -14.98
C LYS A 141 -5.44 2.56 -13.91
N SER A 142 -5.50 1.99 -12.71
CA SER A 142 -4.63 2.38 -11.62
C SER A 142 -4.51 1.31 -10.55
N ILE A 143 -3.36 1.33 -9.87
CA ILE A 143 -3.12 0.56 -8.65
C ILE A 143 -2.68 1.52 -7.56
N ASP A 144 -3.17 1.30 -6.35
CA ASP A 144 -2.88 2.09 -5.16
C ASP A 144 -2.60 1.12 -4.02
N ALA A 145 -1.32 0.83 -3.77
CA ALA A 145 -0.85 -0.01 -2.67
C ALA A 145 -0.43 0.89 -1.50
N ASN A 146 -1.37 1.16 -0.61
CA ASN A 146 -1.24 2.13 0.47
C ASN A 146 -1.98 1.69 1.75
N PRO A 147 -1.28 1.35 2.84
CA PRO A 147 0.18 1.38 2.97
C PRO A 147 0.83 0.11 2.43
N MET A 148 2.06 0.27 1.93
CA MET A 148 3.08 -0.79 1.92
C MET A 148 4.05 -0.53 3.06
N ILE A 149 4.22 -1.49 3.97
CA ILE A 149 5.10 -1.36 5.14
C ILE A 149 6.46 -1.99 4.82
N VAL A 150 7.53 -1.23 5.02
CA VAL A 150 8.91 -1.67 4.81
C VAL A 150 9.56 -1.99 6.16
N GLY A 151 9.97 -3.24 6.33
CA GLY A 151 10.68 -3.75 7.50
C GLY A 151 12.17 -3.92 7.25
N VAL A 152 12.86 -4.51 8.23
CA VAL A 152 14.29 -4.90 8.10
C VAL A 152 14.50 -6.17 7.27
N HIS A 153 13.42 -6.91 7.02
CA HIS A 153 13.41 -8.20 6.31
C HIS A 153 12.26 -8.25 5.31
N GLY A 154 12.24 -7.29 4.39
CA GLY A 154 11.26 -7.20 3.31
C GLY A 154 10.22 -6.09 3.47
N SER A 155 9.28 -6.07 2.54
CA SER A 155 8.15 -5.14 2.49
C SER A 155 6.84 -5.88 2.22
N THR A 156 5.75 -5.37 2.79
CA THR A 156 4.41 -5.99 2.72
C THR A 156 3.36 -4.96 2.35
N VAL A 157 2.57 -5.24 1.31
CA VAL A 157 1.39 -4.45 0.98
C VAL A 157 0.24 -4.83 1.92
N VAL A 158 -0.25 -3.87 2.70
CA VAL A 158 -1.28 -4.11 3.74
C VAL A 158 -2.69 -3.73 3.26
N ASP A 159 -2.81 -2.76 2.36
CA ASP A 159 -4.05 -2.51 1.61
C ASP A 159 -3.69 -2.17 0.17
N ALA A 160 -4.53 -2.63 -0.75
CA ALA A 160 -4.38 -2.35 -2.16
C ALA A 160 -5.75 -2.12 -2.80
N ARG A 161 -5.79 -1.15 -3.71
CA ARG A 161 -6.93 -0.91 -4.58
C ARG A 161 -6.49 -0.95 -6.03
N ILE A 162 -7.24 -1.69 -6.83
CA ILE A 162 -7.03 -1.79 -8.28
C ILE A 162 -8.29 -1.27 -8.95
N LEU A 163 -8.12 -0.35 -9.91
CA LEU A 163 -9.18 0.12 -10.79
C LEU A 163 -8.95 -0.45 -12.19
N LEU A 164 -10.02 -1.04 -12.75
CA LEU A 164 -10.07 -1.52 -14.13
C LEU A 164 -10.84 -0.54 -15.02
#